data_AF-A0A1R1K1Q2-F1
#
_entry.id   AF-A0A1R1K1Q2-F1
#
_cell.length_a   1.000
_cell.length_b   1.000
_cell.length_c   1.000
_cell.angle_alpha   90.00
_cell.angle_beta   90.00
_cell.angle_gamma   90.00
#
_symmetry.space_group_name_H-M   'P 1'
#
loop_
_entity.id
_entity.type
_entity.pdbx_description
1 polymer ?
#
loop_
_entity_poly.entity_id
_entity_poly.type
_entity_poly.pdbx_seq_one_letter_code
_entity_poly.pdbx_strand_id
1 'polypeptide(L)'
;MLSPKLIRILAAAALTATAFFSPASHAQGTQAYVPINPPLPSDTPGKIEVLEFFAYTCPHCAAMEPMVEDWAKTKPADVVLKQVPIAFNAGMKPLQQLYYTLLALDRPDLHAKVFTAIHGEHKRLIDKKAMGEWAAAQGVDRAKFDSVFDSFSVQTQVQRANQLADAYRIDGTPSFAVGGKFMTSPVMAGNSYEGALKQVNQLIPMARGN
;
A
#
# COMPACT_ATOMS: atom_id res chain seq x y z
N MET A 1 -0.05 -38.51 -84.64
CA MET A 1 -1.44 -38.96 -84.35
C MET A 1 -1.33 -40.01 -83.26
N LEU A 2 -1.89 -39.97 -82.05
CA LEU A 2 -2.86 -39.15 -81.31
C LEU A 2 -2.36 -39.12 -79.83
N SER A 3 -2.55 -38.01 -79.13
CA SER A 3 -2.17 -37.79 -77.72
C SER A 3 -3.16 -38.42 -76.74
N PRO A 4 -2.72 -39.08 -75.65
CA PRO A 4 -3.61 -39.54 -74.60
C PRO A 4 -3.85 -38.41 -73.59
N LYS A 5 -4.87 -37.59 -73.88
CA LYS A 5 -5.62 -36.87 -72.85
C LYS A 5 -6.67 -37.83 -72.27
N LEU A 6 -6.97 -37.66 -70.97
CA LEU A 6 -8.11 -38.21 -70.21
C LEU A 6 -7.82 -39.47 -69.37
N ILE A 7 -7.09 -39.30 -68.26
CA ILE A 7 -7.38 -40.08 -67.04
C ILE A 7 -7.69 -39.08 -65.92
N ARG A 8 -9.01 -38.86 -65.81
CA ARG A 8 -9.82 -38.62 -64.61
C ARG A 8 -9.17 -37.95 -63.39
N ILE A 9 -9.56 -36.68 -63.23
CA ILE A 9 -9.61 -35.90 -62.00
C ILE A 9 -10.42 -36.66 -60.93
N LEU A 10 -9.82 -36.95 -59.78
CA LEU A 10 -10.45 -36.88 -58.44
C LEU A 10 -9.38 -37.17 -57.37
N ALA A 11 -8.88 -36.14 -56.70
CA ALA A 11 -8.28 -36.28 -55.38
C ALA A 11 -8.69 -35.05 -54.57
N ALA A 12 -9.80 -35.23 -53.86
CA ALA A 12 -10.43 -34.23 -53.02
C ALA A 12 -9.51 -33.82 -51.86
N ALA A 13 -9.59 -32.54 -51.53
CA ALA A 13 -8.94 -31.91 -50.40
C ALA A 13 -9.26 -32.61 -49.08
N ALA A 14 -8.22 -32.93 -48.31
CA ALA A 14 -8.31 -33.18 -46.88
C ALA A 14 -7.41 -32.17 -46.17
N LEU A 15 -7.95 -30.96 -45.92
CA LEU A 15 -7.43 -30.06 -44.91
C LEU A 15 -7.64 -30.75 -43.55
N THR A 16 -6.60 -31.36 -43.00
CA THR A 16 -6.59 -31.74 -41.58
C THR A 16 -6.42 -30.49 -40.74
N ALA A 17 -7.54 -29.98 -40.24
CA ALA A 17 -7.58 -28.93 -39.24
C ALA A 17 -6.91 -29.42 -37.96
N THR A 18 -5.67 -28.99 -37.71
CA THR A 18 -5.07 -29.06 -36.39
C THR A 18 -5.79 -28.06 -35.49
N ALA A 19 -6.75 -28.55 -34.72
CA ALA A 19 -7.34 -27.78 -33.63
C ALA A 19 -6.23 -27.47 -32.62
N PHE A 20 -5.82 -26.21 -32.58
CA PHE A 20 -4.98 -25.65 -31.53
C PHE A 20 -5.73 -25.71 -30.21
N PHE A 21 -5.59 -26.83 -29.47
CA PHE A 21 -5.79 -26.80 -28.03
C PHE A 21 -4.64 -26.02 -27.42
N SER A 22 -4.79 -24.70 -27.36
CA SER A 22 -3.96 -23.89 -26.47
C SER A 22 -4.36 -24.28 -25.05
N PRO A 23 -3.44 -24.78 -24.20
CA PRO A 23 -3.74 -24.85 -22.78
C PRO A 23 -4.02 -23.42 -22.32
N ALA A 24 -5.23 -23.17 -21.84
CA ALA A 24 -5.50 -21.97 -21.08
C ALA A 24 -4.59 -22.03 -19.86
N SER A 25 -3.44 -21.35 -19.94
CA SER A 25 -2.65 -21.03 -18.77
C SER A 25 -3.58 -20.29 -17.83
N HIS A 26 -4.06 -21.01 -16.81
CA HIS A 26 -4.71 -20.41 -15.67
C HIS A 26 -3.62 -19.59 -15.00
N ALA A 27 -3.49 -18.33 -15.39
CA ALA A 27 -3.02 -17.33 -14.46
C ALA A 27 -3.97 -17.49 -13.26
N GLN A 28 -3.51 -18.16 -12.20
CA GLN A 28 -4.15 -18.07 -10.90
C GLN A 28 -4.23 -16.57 -10.65
N GLY A 29 -5.40 -15.98 -10.88
CA GLY A 29 -5.62 -14.58 -10.66
C GLY A 29 -5.27 -14.35 -9.20
N THR A 30 -4.15 -13.69 -8.95
CA THR A 30 -3.79 -13.25 -7.62
C THR A 30 -4.97 -12.41 -7.15
N GLN A 31 -5.65 -12.87 -6.11
CA GLN A 31 -6.84 -12.21 -5.61
C GLN A 31 -6.44 -10.77 -5.26
N ALA A 32 -7.12 -9.79 -5.85
CA ALA A 32 -6.74 -8.38 -5.72
C ALA A 32 -6.85 -7.86 -4.28
N TYR A 33 -7.54 -8.59 -3.41
CA TYR A 33 -7.66 -8.34 -1.98
C TYR A 33 -7.90 -9.66 -1.23
N VAL A 34 -7.74 -9.65 0.10
CA VAL A 34 -8.12 -10.76 0.99
C VAL A 34 -9.10 -10.27 2.06
N PRO A 35 -10.09 -11.09 2.47
CA PRO A 35 -10.95 -10.76 3.59
C PRO A 35 -10.22 -10.91 4.93
N ILE A 36 -10.57 -10.06 5.89
CA ILE A 36 -10.11 -10.11 7.28
C ILE A 36 -11.21 -10.78 8.10
N ASN A 37 -10.90 -11.92 8.72
CA ASN A 37 -11.86 -12.71 9.48
C ASN A 37 -11.26 -13.12 10.85
N PRO A 38 -11.90 -12.75 11.98
CA PRO A 38 -13.08 -11.87 12.06
C PRO A 38 -12.76 -10.43 11.64
N PRO A 39 -13.75 -9.63 11.19
CA PRO A 39 -13.55 -8.21 10.95
C PRO A 39 -13.01 -7.51 12.19
N LEU A 40 -12.03 -6.64 12.00
CA LEU A 40 -11.46 -5.85 13.09
C LEU A 40 -12.30 -4.59 13.34
N PRO A 41 -12.54 -4.24 14.62
CA PRO A 41 -13.34 -3.08 14.95
C PRO A 41 -12.64 -1.78 14.55
N SER A 42 -13.44 -0.80 14.12
CA SER A 42 -12.97 0.55 13.85
C SER A 42 -12.93 1.38 15.14
N ASP A 43 -11.94 2.27 15.25
CA ASP A 43 -11.88 3.27 16.32
C ASP A 43 -12.33 4.68 15.85
N THR A 44 -12.92 4.79 14.65
CA THR A 44 -13.57 6.02 14.15
C THR A 44 -15.08 5.79 13.94
N PRO A 45 -15.91 6.11 14.96
CA PRO A 45 -17.36 5.91 14.86
C PRO A 45 -17.99 6.60 13.65
N GLY A 46 -18.85 5.88 12.93
CA GLY A 46 -19.61 6.42 11.79
C GLY A 46 -18.79 6.67 10.52
N LYS A 47 -17.53 6.20 10.46
CA LYS A 47 -16.67 6.29 9.28
C LYS A 47 -16.13 4.92 8.89
N ILE A 48 -15.79 4.78 7.61
CA ILE A 48 -15.03 3.66 7.09
C ILE A 48 -13.55 4.02 7.18
N GLU A 49 -12.79 3.25 7.92
CA GLU A 49 -11.34 3.42 7.98
C GLU A 49 -10.67 2.78 6.79
N VAL A 50 -9.81 3.55 6.13
CA VAL A 50 -8.76 3.02 5.27
C VAL A 50 -7.45 3.21 6.03
N LEU A 51 -6.84 2.10 6.45
CA LEU A 51 -5.53 2.12 7.07
C LEU A 51 -4.48 1.87 6.01
N GLU A 52 -3.49 2.75 5.88
CA GLU A 52 -2.27 2.47 5.11
C GLU A 52 -1.15 2.09 6.08
N PHE A 53 -0.63 0.88 5.95
CA PHE A 53 0.58 0.45 6.66
C PHE A 53 1.81 0.74 5.81
N PHE A 54 2.70 1.57 6.33
CA PHE A 54 3.86 2.06 5.60
C PHE A 54 5.13 2.03 6.44
N ALA A 55 6.29 2.15 5.79
CA ALA A 55 7.55 2.41 6.46
C ALA A 55 8.34 3.47 5.70
N TYR A 56 8.90 4.46 6.41
CA TYR A 56 9.72 5.51 5.80
C TYR A 56 10.92 4.98 5.01
N THR A 57 11.46 3.83 5.38
CA THR A 57 12.58 3.18 4.67
C THR A 57 12.13 2.36 3.46
N CYS A 58 10.83 2.21 3.21
CA CYS A 58 10.33 1.44 2.08
C CYS A 58 10.27 2.33 0.81
N PRO A 59 11.00 1.96 -0.27
CA PRO A 59 10.97 2.74 -1.52
C PRO A 59 9.59 2.70 -2.20
N HIS A 60 8.82 1.62 -2.05
CA HIS A 60 7.46 1.53 -2.59
C HIS A 60 6.48 2.45 -1.85
N CYS A 61 6.64 2.61 -0.53
CA CYS A 61 5.86 3.61 0.22
C CYS A 61 6.19 5.03 -0.25
N ALA A 62 7.49 5.33 -0.44
CA ALA A 62 7.91 6.64 -0.93
C ALA A 62 7.35 6.98 -2.32
N ALA A 63 7.30 5.98 -3.22
CA ALA A 63 6.71 6.14 -4.55
C ALA A 63 5.18 6.28 -4.51
N MET A 64 4.53 5.65 -3.53
CA MET A 64 3.07 5.65 -3.39
C MET A 64 2.53 6.88 -2.65
N GLU A 65 3.32 7.51 -1.79
CA GLU A 65 2.90 8.64 -0.94
C GLU A 65 2.19 9.77 -1.70
N PRO A 66 2.72 10.30 -2.83
CA PRO A 66 2.02 11.37 -3.56
C PRO A 66 0.62 10.96 -4.04
N MET A 67 0.46 9.70 -4.46
CA MET A 67 -0.83 9.17 -4.91
C MET A 67 -1.81 9.02 -3.75
N VAL A 68 -1.31 8.62 -2.57
CA VAL A 68 -2.12 8.53 -1.36
C VAL A 68 -2.58 9.90 -0.90
N GLU A 69 -1.69 10.91 -0.90
CA GLU A 69 -2.06 12.30 -0.56
C GLU A 69 -3.13 12.85 -1.49
N ASP A 70 -3.02 12.60 -2.80
CA ASP A 70 -4.02 13.04 -3.79
C ASP A 70 -5.34 12.29 -3.67
N TRP A 71 -5.28 10.97 -3.42
CA TRP A 71 -6.46 10.19 -3.13
C TRP A 71 -7.15 10.66 -1.83
N ALA A 72 -6.39 11.02 -0.80
CA ALA A 72 -6.93 11.47 0.47
C ALA A 72 -7.77 12.76 0.34
N LYS A 73 -7.47 13.61 -0.65
CA LYS A 73 -8.23 14.82 -0.99
C LYS A 73 -9.55 14.53 -1.71
N THR A 74 -9.65 13.37 -2.36
CA THR A 74 -10.81 13.00 -3.23
C THR A 74 -11.65 11.86 -2.67
N LYS A 75 -11.20 11.20 -1.60
CA LYS A 75 -11.93 10.11 -0.94
C LYS A 75 -13.35 10.54 -0.51
N PRO A 76 -14.31 9.59 -0.44
CA PRO A 76 -15.67 9.88 0.03
C PRO A 76 -15.71 10.49 1.45
N ALA A 77 -16.71 11.32 1.73
CA ALA A 77 -16.83 12.04 3.01
C ALA A 77 -17.06 11.13 4.23
N ASP A 78 -17.54 9.90 4.03
CA ASP A 78 -17.72 8.88 5.05
C ASP A 78 -16.48 7.99 5.25
N VAL A 79 -15.37 8.30 4.59
CA VAL A 79 -14.09 7.58 4.69
C VAL A 79 -13.06 8.43 5.41
N VAL A 80 -12.29 7.80 6.31
CA VAL A 80 -11.10 8.39 6.92
C VAL A 80 -9.87 7.59 6.51
N LEU A 81 -8.80 8.29 6.13
CA LEU A 81 -7.49 7.68 5.92
C LEU A 81 -6.69 7.80 7.22
N LYS A 82 -6.06 6.72 7.64
CA LYS A 82 -5.05 6.72 8.71
C LYS A 82 -3.80 6.01 8.21
N GLN A 83 -2.67 6.69 8.24
CA GLN A 83 -1.40 6.06 7.93
C GLN A 83 -0.78 5.52 9.23
N VAL A 84 -0.28 4.30 9.18
CA VAL A 84 0.18 3.52 10.33
C VAL A 84 1.64 3.13 10.06
N PRO A 85 2.62 3.76 10.72
CA PRO A 85 4.01 3.41 10.52
C PRO A 85 4.30 2.06 11.16
N ILE A 86 4.92 1.14 10.41
CA ILE A 86 5.27 -0.18 10.91
C ILE A 86 6.76 -0.33 11.16
N ALA A 87 7.12 -1.29 12.01
CA ALA A 87 8.49 -1.69 12.28
C ALA A 87 8.60 -3.22 12.25
N PHE A 88 9.30 -3.76 11.24
CA PHE A 88 9.59 -5.20 11.16
C PHE A 88 10.76 -5.64 12.05
N ASN A 89 11.52 -4.69 12.58
CA ASN A 89 12.61 -4.92 13.52
C ASN A 89 12.78 -3.70 14.43
N ALA A 90 13.53 -3.88 15.53
CA ALA A 90 13.73 -2.85 16.55
C ALA A 90 14.37 -1.56 16.00
N GLY A 91 15.20 -1.66 14.96
CA GLY A 91 15.86 -0.51 14.33
C GLY A 91 14.92 0.42 13.58
N MET A 92 13.70 -0.03 13.26
CA MET A 92 12.68 0.79 12.59
C MET A 92 11.80 1.58 13.57
N LYS A 93 11.84 1.25 14.87
CA LYS A 93 11.02 1.92 15.89
C LYS A 93 11.18 3.45 15.92
N PRO A 94 12.40 4.03 15.79
CA PRO A 94 12.57 5.48 15.74
C PRO A 94 11.78 6.15 14.60
N LEU A 95 11.56 5.46 13.48
CA LEU A 95 10.78 5.99 12.35
C LEU A 95 9.27 5.99 12.62
N GLN A 96 8.78 5.03 13.41
CA GLN A 96 7.40 5.08 13.91
C GLN A 96 7.22 6.26 14.86
N GLN A 97 8.18 6.47 15.78
CA GLN A 97 8.18 7.62 16.67
C GLN A 97 8.22 8.93 15.88
N LEU A 98 9.04 9.02 14.84
CA LEU A 98 9.13 10.19 13.97
C LEU A 98 7.77 10.56 13.38
N TYR A 99 7.04 9.60 12.79
CA TYR A 99 5.71 9.87 12.22
C TYR A 99 4.77 10.51 13.25
N TYR A 100 4.59 9.85 14.40
CA TYR A 100 3.68 10.36 15.44
C TYR A 100 4.20 11.65 16.10
N THR A 101 5.50 11.87 16.12
CA THR A 101 6.10 13.14 16.56
C THR A 101 5.71 14.29 15.64
N LEU A 102 5.80 14.08 14.32
CA LEU A 102 5.42 15.11 13.34
C LEU A 102 3.92 15.44 13.42
N LEU A 103 3.06 14.43 13.61
CA LEU A 103 1.63 14.66 13.85
C LEU A 103 1.38 15.44 15.15
N ALA A 104 2.02 15.06 16.25
CA ALA A 104 1.87 15.72 17.54
C ALA A 104 2.43 17.15 17.58
N LEU A 105 3.31 17.50 16.64
CA LEU A 105 3.83 18.85 16.44
C LEU A 105 2.99 19.68 15.46
N ASP A 106 1.88 19.15 14.96
CA ASP A 106 1.04 19.76 13.93
C ASP A 106 1.85 20.10 12.65
N ARG A 107 2.74 19.18 12.27
CA ARG A 107 3.57 19.26 11.06
C ARG A 107 3.34 18.10 10.10
N PRO A 108 2.09 17.79 9.71
CA PRO A 108 1.82 16.74 8.73
C PRO A 108 2.45 17.05 7.36
N ASP A 109 2.71 18.33 7.05
CA ASP A 109 3.43 18.77 5.85
C ASP A 109 4.85 18.20 5.74
N LEU A 110 5.42 17.73 6.85
CA LEU A 110 6.73 17.10 6.88
C LEU A 110 6.70 15.60 6.60
N HIS A 111 5.53 14.96 6.62
CA HIS A 111 5.41 13.51 6.42
C HIS A 111 6.00 13.07 5.07
N ALA A 112 5.49 13.59 3.95
CA ALA A 112 6.01 13.30 2.62
C ALA A 112 7.49 13.72 2.46
N LYS A 113 7.91 14.80 3.12
CA LYS A 113 9.31 15.26 3.07
C LYS A 113 10.28 14.30 3.74
N VAL A 114 9.85 13.49 4.71
CA VAL A 114 10.71 12.43 5.28
C VAL A 114 11.04 11.38 4.21
N PHE A 115 10.07 10.99 3.38
CA PHE A 115 10.34 10.07 2.26
C PHE A 115 11.31 10.69 1.27
N THR A 116 11.12 11.95 0.87
CA THR A 116 12.06 12.67 0.00
C THR A 116 13.46 12.74 0.62
N ALA A 117 13.56 13.05 1.91
CA ALA A 117 14.83 13.13 2.61
C ALA A 117 15.59 11.79 2.59
N ILE A 118 14.91 10.67 2.81
CA ILE A 118 15.52 9.35 2.87
C ILE A 118 15.84 8.81 1.46
N HIS A 119 14.88 8.84 0.55
CA HIS A 119 14.99 8.16 -0.76
C HIS A 119 15.54 9.06 -1.87
N GLY A 120 15.26 10.36 -1.82
CA GLY A 120 15.73 11.33 -2.82
C GLY A 120 17.04 12.02 -2.42
N GLU A 121 17.16 12.43 -1.16
CA GLU A 121 18.34 13.16 -0.65
C GLU A 121 19.35 12.26 0.08
N HIS A 122 19.04 10.97 0.24
CA HIS A 122 19.89 9.98 0.91
C HIS A 122 20.31 10.37 2.35
N LYS A 123 19.48 11.13 3.06
CA LYS A 123 19.70 11.48 4.46
C LYS A 123 19.50 10.27 5.36
N ARG A 124 20.48 10.04 6.25
CA ARG A 124 20.45 8.94 7.23
C ARG A 124 19.63 9.32 8.45
N LEU A 125 18.31 9.34 8.32
CA LEU A 125 17.37 9.59 9.43
C LEU A 125 17.12 8.31 10.24
N ILE A 126 18.17 7.76 10.85
CA ILE A 126 18.14 6.44 11.51
C ILE A 126 18.02 6.52 13.04
N ASP A 127 18.27 7.69 13.63
CA ASP A 127 18.22 7.91 15.07
C ASP A 127 17.59 9.26 15.41
N LYS A 128 17.21 9.42 16.69
CA LYS A 128 16.56 10.62 17.21
C LYS A 128 17.37 11.89 16.93
N LYS A 129 18.70 11.84 17.04
CA LYS A 129 19.56 13.03 16.85
C LYS A 129 19.48 13.51 15.40
N ALA A 130 19.67 12.61 14.44
CA ALA A 130 19.58 12.93 13.02
C ALA A 130 18.18 13.42 12.62
N MET A 131 17.14 12.79 13.17
CA MET A 131 15.74 13.19 12.93
C MET A 131 15.45 14.59 13.50
N GLY A 132 15.91 14.89 14.71
CA GLY A 132 15.73 16.20 15.34
C GLY A 132 16.50 17.32 14.63
N GLU A 133 17.70 17.04 14.13
CA GLU A 133 18.46 17.98 13.29
C GLU A 133 17.77 18.25 11.97
N TRP A 134 17.26 17.20 11.32
CA TRP A 134 16.48 17.33 10.10
C TRP A 134 15.20 18.14 10.34
N ALA A 135 14.43 17.83 11.39
CA ALA A 135 13.22 18.55 11.73
C ALA A 135 13.50 20.02 12.05
N ALA A 136 14.60 20.32 12.74
CA ALA A 136 15.03 21.69 13.02
C ALA A 136 15.33 22.48 11.74
N ALA A 137 15.99 21.84 10.76
CA ALA A 137 16.20 22.44 9.44
C ALA A 137 14.88 22.69 8.67
N GLN A 138 13.78 22.05 9.06
CA GLN A 138 12.43 22.28 8.54
C GLN A 138 11.59 23.26 9.40
N GLY A 139 12.22 23.97 10.33
CA GLY A 139 11.58 24.98 11.18
C GLY A 139 10.88 24.44 12.43
N VAL A 140 11.15 23.19 12.83
CA VAL A 140 10.68 22.65 14.10
C VAL A 140 11.61 23.06 15.23
N ASP A 141 11.08 23.50 16.37
CA ASP A 141 11.91 23.73 17.55
C ASP A 141 12.56 22.42 18.04
N ARG A 142 13.88 22.43 18.19
CA ARG A 142 14.64 21.21 18.50
C ARG A 142 14.28 20.64 19.87
N ALA A 143 14.16 21.49 20.89
CA ALA A 143 13.84 21.04 22.24
C ALA A 143 12.41 20.46 22.30
N LYS A 144 11.48 21.09 21.58
CA LYS A 144 10.10 20.60 21.44
C LYS A 144 10.03 19.28 20.71
N PHE A 145 10.79 19.11 19.61
CA PHE A 145 10.93 17.81 18.93
C PHE A 145 11.41 16.74 19.90
N ASP A 146 12.52 16.99 20.60
CA ASP A 146 13.14 16.00 21.49
C ASP A 146 12.19 15.60 22.64
N SER A 147 11.42 16.56 23.16
CA SER A 147 10.41 16.32 24.20
C SER A 147 9.21 15.52 23.69
N VAL A 148 8.67 15.85 22.51
CA VAL A 148 7.51 15.16 21.94
C VAL A 148 7.88 13.74 21.50
N PHE A 149 9.06 13.56 20.92
CA PHE A 149 9.56 12.27 20.45
C PHE A 149 9.63 11.20 21.55
N ASP A 150 9.99 11.62 22.78
CA ASP A 150 10.07 10.73 23.94
C ASP A 150 8.75 10.66 24.74
N SER A 151 7.73 11.43 24.35
CA SER A 151 6.51 11.57 25.11
C SER A 151 5.74 10.25 25.24
N PHE A 152 5.05 10.08 26.37
CA PHE A 152 4.15 8.94 26.59
C PHE A 152 3.09 8.80 25.49
N SER A 153 2.61 9.92 24.95
CA SER A 153 1.65 9.93 23.83
C SER A 153 2.23 9.28 22.57
N VAL A 154 3.44 9.67 22.16
CA VAL A 154 4.13 9.05 21.01
C VAL A 154 4.39 7.57 21.28
N GLN A 155 4.85 7.21 22.48
CA GLN A 155 5.08 5.80 22.84
C GLN A 155 3.80 4.96 22.75
N THR A 156 2.67 5.49 23.21
CA THR A 156 1.36 4.82 23.17
C THR A 156 0.88 4.62 21.73
N GLN A 157 1.04 5.64 20.88
CA GLN A 157 0.68 5.54 19.46
C GLN A 157 1.55 4.53 18.70
N VAL A 158 2.85 4.46 19.00
CA VAL A 158 3.74 3.42 18.45
C VAL A 158 3.30 2.03 18.88
N GLN A 159 2.95 1.82 20.16
CA GLN A 159 2.42 0.53 20.62
C GLN A 159 1.12 0.16 19.92
N ARG A 160 0.21 1.13 19.74
CA ARG A 160 -1.04 0.92 18.99
C ARG A 160 -0.77 0.56 17.53
N ALA A 161 0.21 1.20 16.88
CA ALA A 161 0.62 0.88 15.51
C ALA A 161 1.09 -0.57 15.38
N ASN A 162 1.89 -1.04 16.33
CA ASN A 162 2.36 -2.44 16.36
C ASN A 162 1.19 -3.42 16.55
N GLN A 163 0.28 -3.13 17.49
CA GLN A 163 -0.91 -3.95 17.70
C GLN A 163 -1.80 -4.02 16.45
N LEU A 164 -1.93 -2.91 15.71
CA LEU A 164 -2.64 -2.89 14.43
C LEU A 164 -1.89 -3.74 13.40
N ALA A 165 -0.58 -3.55 13.22
CA ALA A 165 0.19 -4.34 12.27
C ALA A 165 0.08 -5.85 12.54
N ASP A 166 0.13 -6.26 13.81
CA ASP A 166 -0.04 -7.66 14.23
C ASP A 166 -1.47 -8.16 13.98
N ALA A 167 -2.48 -7.39 14.37
CA ALA A 167 -3.89 -7.77 14.20
C ALA A 167 -4.27 -7.94 12.72
N TYR A 168 -3.77 -7.05 11.87
CA TYR A 168 -3.96 -7.10 10.42
C TYR A 168 -2.97 -8.06 9.72
N ARG A 169 -2.04 -8.68 10.46
CA ARG A 169 -1.02 -9.61 9.96
C ARG A 169 -0.21 -9.04 8.81
N ILE A 170 0.24 -7.79 8.97
CA ILE A 170 1.00 -7.08 7.94
C ILE A 170 2.37 -7.72 7.77
N ASP A 171 2.62 -8.23 6.57
CA ASP A 171 3.87 -8.89 6.16
C ASP A 171 4.66 -8.08 5.11
N GLY A 172 4.09 -6.97 4.63
CA GLY A 172 4.71 -6.13 3.61
C GLY A 172 4.13 -4.72 3.55
N THR A 173 4.85 -3.83 2.87
CA THR A 173 4.47 -2.41 2.69
C THR A 173 4.65 -1.93 1.25
N PRO A 174 3.81 -0.99 0.78
CA PRO A 174 2.61 -0.50 1.47
C PRO A 174 1.48 -1.53 1.44
N SER A 175 0.67 -1.56 2.48
CA SER A 175 -0.53 -2.41 2.57
C SER A 175 -1.72 -1.57 3.02
N PHE A 176 -2.90 -1.86 2.50
CA PHE A 176 -4.13 -1.12 2.78
C PHE A 176 -5.16 -2.03 3.40
N ALA A 177 -5.70 -1.63 4.56
CA ALA A 177 -6.87 -2.28 5.13
C ALA A 177 -8.10 -1.38 5.00
N VAL A 178 -9.23 -1.95 4.59
CA VAL A 178 -10.47 -1.20 4.31
C VAL A 178 -11.60 -1.71 5.21
N GLY A 179 -12.13 -0.81 6.03
CA GLY A 179 -13.25 -1.02 6.95
C GLY A 179 -13.01 -2.14 7.97
N GLY A 180 -11.75 -2.48 8.27
CA GLY A 180 -11.42 -3.65 9.09
C GLY A 180 -11.83 -5.01 8.51
N LYS A 181 -12.32 -5.04 7.26
CA LYS A 181 -12.92 -6.21 6.61
C LYS A 181 -12.07 -6.76 5.47
N PHE A 182 -11.23 -5.94 4.85
CA PHE A 182 -10.45 -6.33 3.68
C PHE A 182 -9.02 -5.80 3.75
N MET A 183 -8.07 -6.50 3.13
CA MET A 183 -6.70 -6.06 2.93
C MET A 183 -6.31 -6.17 1.45
N THR A 184 -5.60 -5.17 0.93
CA THR A 184 -5.02 -5.14 -0.42
C THR A 184 -3.63 -4.52 -0.39
N SER A 185 -2.83 -4.71 -1.44
CA SER A 185 -1.52 -4.07 -1.62
C SER A 185 -1.22 -3.89 -3.10
N PRO A 186 -0.17 -3.12 -3.48
CA PRO A 186 0.27 -3.04 -4.87
C PRO A 186 0.56 -4.41 -5.49
N VAL A 187 1.18 -5.32 -4.74
CA VAL A 187 1.49 -6.68 -5.20
C VAL A 187 0.21 -7.45 -5.55
N MET A 188 -0.79 -7.40 -4.68
CA MET A 188 -2.08 -8.07 -4.90
C MET A 188 -2.84 -7.46 -6.08
N ALA A 189 -2.75 -6.14 -6.24
CA ALA A 189 -3.38 -5.40 -7.33
C ALA A 189 -2.55 -5.41 -8.63
N GLY A 190 -1.74 -6.46 -8.86
CA GLY A 190 -1.00 -6.66 -10.11
C GLY A 190 0.30 -5.87 -10.21
N ASN A 191 0.99 -5.64 -9.10
CA ASN A 191 2.19 -4.79 -8.99
C ASN A 191 1.97 -3.34 -9.46
N SER A 192 0.80 -2.77 -9.15
CA SER A 192 0.44 -1.41 -9.54
C SER A 192 -0.01 -0.58 -8.33
N TYR A 193 0.58 0.61 -8.18
CA TYR A 193 0.20 1.56 -7.13
C TYR A 193 -1.20 2.13 -7.38
N GLU A 194 -1.48 2.51 -8.63
CA GLU A 194 -2.81 2.95 -9.07
C GLU A 194 -3.84 1.83 -8.95
N GLY A 195 -3.42 0.60 -9.28
CA GLY A 195 -4.21 -0.62 -9.10
C GLY A 195 -4.64 -0.81 -7.65
N ALA A 196 -3.72 -0.61 -6.69
CA ALA A 196 -4.03 -0.71 -5.27
C ALA A 196 -5.06 0.35 -4.82
N LEU A 197 -4.90 1.63 -5.21
CA LEU A 197 -5.87 2.67 -4.87
C LEU A 197 -7.22 2.46 -5.55
N LYS A 198 -7.23 1.95 -6.78
CA LYS A 198 -8.46 1.51 -7.46
C LYS A 198 -9.15 0.40 -6.66
N GLN A 199 -8.39 -0.58 -6.17
CA GLN A 199 -8.92 -1.65 -5.34
C GLN A 199 -9.48 -1.12 -4.02
N VAL A 200 -8.79 -0.18 -3.35
CA VAL A 200 -9.31 0.50 -2.15
C VAL A 200 -10.67 1.14 -2.43
N ASN A 201 -10.81 1.88 -3.53
CA ASN A 201 -12.07 2.49 -3.92
C ASN A 201 -13.20 1.48 -4.19
N GLN A 202 -12.88 0.29 -4.70
CA GLN A 202 -13.84 -0.79 -4.90
C GLN A 202 -14.26 -1.46 -3.58
N LEU A 203 -13.35 -1.56 -2.61
CA LEU A 203 -13.60 -2.18 -1.31
C LEU A 203 -14.40 -1.29 -0.36
N ILE A 204 -14.29 0.03 -0.48
CA ILE A 204 -15.04 0.99 0.35
C ILE A 204 -16.56 0.73 0.35
N PRO A 205 -17.27 0.65 -0.80
CA PRO A 205 -18.70 0.36 -0.80
C PRO A 205 -19.03 -1.05 -0.29
N MET A 206 -18.15 -2.04 -0.50
CA MET A 206 -18.32 -3.39 0.06
C MET A 206 -18.21 -3.39 1.59
N ALA A 207 -17.39 -2.51 2.16
CA ALA A 207 -17.28 -2.37 3.61
C ALA A 207 -18.53 -1.71 4.24
N ARG A 208 -19.24 -0.85 3.49
CA ARG A 208 -20.52 -0.23 3.90
C ARG A 208 -21.64 -1.24 4.05
N GLY A 209 -21.82 -2.06 3.02
CA GLY A 209 -22.90 -3.03 2.94
C GLY A 209 -22.47 -4.36 3.52
N ASN A 210 -22.63 -4.51 4.84
CA ASN A 210 -22.78 -5.76 5.60
C ASN A 210 -22.75 -5.42 7.10
#